data_AF-A0A934DPN7-F1
#
_entry.id   AF-A0A934DPN7-F1
#
_cell.length_a   1.000
_cell.length_b   1.000
_cell.length_c   1.000
_cell.angle_alpha   90.00
_cell.angle_beta   90.00
_cell.angle_gamma   90.00
#
_symmetry.space_group_name_H-M   'P 1'
#
loop_
_entity.id
_entity.type
_entity.pdbx_description
1 polymer ?
#
loop_
_entity_poly.entity_id
_entity_poly.type
_entity_poly.pdbx_seq_one_letter_code
_entity_poly.pdbx_strand_id
1 'polypeptide(L)'
;MTRQPRMLLGIAVILMAGMYVAGNAQADVVMPPPTDCTKGSVGATGHGGPYCRADLCTRGCDKGTTCQPTQLCVVKKEAWSRAGKRFVDDVTGACSGTGVCATGTCTTLDVCMPPQSRTGLKCGCRVGPGEAVPWGWLLVVPGLLGLRRRARVRVIRGLGPRCPLLKQPAEGPAADASQLRG
;
A
#
# COMPACT_ATOMS: atom_id res chain seq x y z
N MET A 1 -57.03 36.02 47.01
CA MET A 1 -55.97 35.76 46.01
C MET A 1 -55.54 34.30 46.11
N THR A 2 -56.30 33.40 45.49
CA THR A 2 -56.06 31.96 45.52
C THR A 2 -55.22 31.56 44.30
N ARG A 3 -53.93 31.31 44.52
CA ARG A 3 -52.98 30.86 43.49
C ARG A 3 -53.44 29.50 42.97
N GLN A 4 -53.66 29.38 41.66
CA GLN A 4 -54.15 28.15 41.03
C GLN A 4 -53.07 27.05 41.01
N PRO A 5 -53.20 25.95 41.78
CA PRO A 5 -52.22 24.85 41.79
C PRO A 5 -52.26 23.98 40.53
N ARG A 6 -53.26 24.18 39.66
CA ARG A 6 -53.49 23.35 38.46
C ARG A 6 -52.45 23.57 37.35
N MET A 7 -51.83 24.75 37.28
CA MET A 7 -50.85 25.05 36.24
C MET A 7 -49.50 24.37 36.46
N LEU A 8 -49.06 24.25 37.72
CA LEU A 8 -47.79 23.61 38.09
C LEU A 8 -47.81 22.09 37.85
N LEU A 9 -48.97 21.44 38.07
CA LEU A 9 -49.12 20.00 37.84
C LEU A 9 -48.97 19.63 36.36
N GLY A 10 -49.51 20.44 35.45
CA GLY A 10 -49.42 20.19 34.00
C GLY A 10 -47.97 20.22 33.49
N ILE A 11 -47.18 21.19 33.96
CA ILE A 11 -45.76 21.31 33.59
C ILE A 11 -44.95 20.11 34.11
N ALA A 12 -45.21 19.67 35.34
CA ALA A 12 -44.53 18.51 35.93
C ALA A 12 -44.79 17.22 35.14
N VAL A 13 -46.03 16.99 34.69
CA VAL A 13 -46.38 15.80 33.89
C VAL A 13 -45.70 15.83 32.52
N ILE A 14 -45.64 16.99 31.85
CA ILE A 14 -44.97 17.13 30.55
C ILE A 14 -43.45 16.90 30.67
N LEU A 15 -42.81 17.45 31.71
CA LEU A 15 -41.39 17.24 31.96
C LEU A 15 -41.07 15.78 32.30
N MET A 16 -41.90 15.13 33.10
CA MET A 16 -41.72 13.72 33.45
C MET A 16 -41.90 12.81 32.24
N ALA A 17 -42.90 13.07 31.38
CA ALA A 17 -43.10 12.33 30.14
C ALA A 17 -41.94 12.52 29.14
N GLY A 18 -41.36 13.72 29.07
CA GLY A 18 -40.20 14.00 28.22
C GLY A 18 -38.95 13.19 28.57
N MET A 19 -38.75 12.86 29.85
CA MET A 19 -37.61 12.05 30.30
C MET A 19 -37.72 10.57 29.91
N TYR A 20 -38.94 10.05 29.71
CA TYR A 20 -39.16 8.66 29.29
C TYR A 20 -38.89 8.40 27.80
N VAL A 21 -38.75 9.46 26.99
CA VAL A 21 -38.46 9.37 25.54
C VAL A 21 -36.98 9.58 25.24
N ALA A 22 -36.10 9.54 26.25
CA ALA A 22 -34.66 9.38 26.04
C ALA A 22 -34.36 7.95 25.56
N GLY A 23 -34.85 7.60 24.37
CA GLY A 23 -34.40 6.40 23.67
C GLY A 23 -32.89 6.46 23.55
N ASN A 24 -32.22 5.31 23.76
CA ASN A 24 -30.78 5.20 23.58
C ASN A 24 -30.45 5.64 22.14
N ALA A 25 -29.98 6.88 21.98
CA ALA A 25 -29.38 7.32 20.76
C ALA A 25 -28.09 6.50 20.61
N GLN A 26 -28.17 5.41 19.85
CA GLN A 26 -27.03 4.63 19.45
C GLN A 26 -26.21 5.53 18.52
N ALA A 27 -25.32 6.33 19.10
CA ALA A 27 -24.30 7.01 18.33
C ALA A 27 -23.51 5.93 17.59
N ASP A 28 -23.32 6.10 16.29
CA ASP A 28 -22.51 5.20 15.47
C ASP A 28 -21.11 5.11 16.10
N VAL A 29 -20.84 4.01 16.81
CA VAL A 29 -19.58 3.81 17.50
C VAL A 29 -18.53 3.48 16.44
N VAL A 30 -17.89 4.52 15.93
CA VAL A 30 -16.74 4.39 15.03
C VAL A 30 -15.55 3.95 15.87
N MET A 31 -15.15 2.67 15.75
CA MET A 31 -13.96 2.17 16.41
C MET A 31 -12.71 2.96 15.95
N PRO A 32 -11.72 3.21 16.83
CA PRO A 32 -10.48 3.83 16.40
C PRO A 32 -9.79 2.97 15.31
N PRO A 33 -9.05 3.59 14.37
CA PRO A 33 -8.27 2.86 13.39
C PRO A 33 -7.24 1.94 14.04
N PRO A 34 -6.92 0.78 13.44
CA PRO A 34 -5.92 -0.14 13.99
C PRO A 34 -4.52 0.49 13.90
N THR A 35 -3.68 0.24 14.90
CA THR A 35 -2.31 0.81 14.98
C THR A 35 -1.24 -0.18 14.56
N ASP A 36 -1.59 -1.44 14.38
CA ASP A 36 -0.72 -2.60 14.13
C ASP A 36 -0.73 -3.04 12.66
N CYS A 37 -0.97 -2.11 11.74
CA CYS A 37 -0.97 -2.40 10.32
C CYS A 37 0.41 -2.79 9.78
N THR A 38 0.40 -3.66 8.77
CA THR A 38 1.63 -4.08 8.07
C THR A 38 2.31 -2.88 7.42
N LYS A 39 3.65 -2.87 7.35
CA LYS A 39 4.41 -1.79 6.68
C LYS A 39 3.92 -1.59 5.23
N GLY A 40 3.74 -0.32 4.84
CA GLY A 40 3.12 0.05 3.55
C GLY A 40 1.59 0.11 3.61
N SER A 41 1.00 0.00 4.79
CA SER A 41 -0.43 0.24 5.04
C SER A 41 -0.63 1.08 6.30
N VAL A 42 -1.78 1.75 6.38
CA VAL A 42 -2.18 2.63 7.48
C VAL A 42 -3.54 2.21 8.01
N GLY A 43 -3.75 2.37 9.31
CA GLY A 43 -5.05 2.12 9.93
C GLY A 43 -6.11 3.06 9.39
N ALA A 44 -7.27 2.50 9.04
CA ALA A 44 -8.46 3.25 8.68
C ALA A 44 -9.69 2.68 9.41
N THR A 45 -10.71 3.52 9.59
CA THR A 45 -12.03 3.07 10.02
C THR A 45 -13.08 3.58 9.03
N GLY A 46 -14.05 2.73 8.73
CA GLY A 46 -15.28 3.13 8.05
C GLY A 46 -16.48 2.39 8.63
N HIS A 47 -17.61 2.44 7.91
CA HIS A 47 -18.84 1.76 8.33
C HIS A 47 -18.75 0.22 8.39
N GLY A 48 -17.72 -0.38 7.78
CA GLY A 48 -17.39 -1.81 7.93
C GLY A 48 -16.48 -2.12 9.13
N GLY A 49 -16.24 -1.13 10.00
CA GLY A 49 -15.32 -1.22 11.11
C GLY A 49 -13.87 -0.85 10.75
N PRO A 50 -12.92 -1.13 11.67
CA PRO A 50 -11.49 -0.88 11.46
C PRO A 50 -10.88 -1.86 10.45
N TYR A 51 -9.89 -1.39 9.69
CA TYR A 51 -9.14 -2.17 8.70
C TYR A 51 -7.80 -1.51 8.37
N CYS A 52 -6.90 -2.22 7.70
CA CYS A 52 -5.63 -1.66 7.23
C CYS A 52 -5.72 -1.34 5.74
N ARG A 53 -5.57 -0.06 5.38
CA ARG A 53 -5.62 0.40 4.00
C ARG A 53 -4.20 0.55 3.45
N ALA A 54 -3.94 0.11 2.22
CA ALA A 54 -2.67 0.36 1.56
C ALA A 54 -2.36 1.87 1.46
N ASP A 55 -1.13 2.25 1.80
CA ASP A 55 -0.69 3.65 1.76
C ASP A 55 -0.15 4.01 0.38
N LEU A 56 -1.07 4.14 -0.59
CA LEU A 56 -0.73 4.23 -2.01
C LEU A 56 -0.04 5.56 -2.36
N CYS A 57 0.98 5.49 -3.22
CA CYS A 57 1.75 6.66 -3.68
C CYS A 57 1.00 7.65 -4.59
N THR A 58 -0.30 7.46 -4.81
CA THR A 58 -1.11 8.25 -5.76
C THR A 58 -1.09 9.75 -5.53
N ARG A 59 -0.82 10.20 -4.29
CA ARG A 59 -0.75 11.62 -3.91
C ARG A 59 0.66 12.05 -3.49
N GLY A 60 1.67 11.26 -3.81
CA GLY A 60 3.00 11.37 -3.22
C GLY A 60 3.05 10.75 -1.82
N CYS A 61 4.27 10.65 -1.29
CA CYS A 61 4.53 10.08 0.04
C CYS A 61 4.95 11.17 1.02
N ASP A 62 4.62 10.97 2.30
CA ASP A 62 5.01 11.90 3.37
C ASP A 62 6.53 12.00 3.52
N LYS A 63 6.99 13.11 4.12
CA LYS A 63 8.42 13.37 4.33
C LYS A 63 9.08 12.19 5.06
N GLY A 64 10.19 11.72 4.52
CA GLY A 64 10.93 10.58 5.09
C GLY A 64 10.37 9.21 4.73
N THR A 65 9.44 9.14 3.77
CA THR A 65 9.04 7.88 3.12
C THR A 65 9.30 7.96 1.62
N THR A 66 9.34 6.81 0.96
CA THR A 66 9.60 6.68 -0.47
C THR A 66 8.59 5.72 -1.07
N CYS A 67 8.15 6.01 -2.29
CA CYS A 67 7.29 5.09 -3.01
C CYS A 67 8.07 3.84 -3.42
N GLN A 68 7.60 2.66 -2.99
CA GLN A 68 8.23 1.39 -3.31
C GLN A 68 7.19 0.35 -3.77
N PRO A 69 7.46 -0.38 -4.86
CA PRO A 69 6.61 -1.49 -5.27
C PRO A 69 6.73 -2.60 -4.22
N THR A 70 5.62 -2.92 -3.57
CA THR A 70 5.56 -3.87 -2.45
C THR A 70 4.45 -4.88 -2.68
N GLN A 71 4.74 -6.16 -2.42
CA GLN A 71 3.76 -7.22 -2.51
C GLN A 71 3.01 -7.36 -1.18
N LEU A 72 1.72 -7.07 -1.20
CA LEU A 72 0.83 -7.09 -0.04
C LEU A 72 -0.32 -8.10 -0.22
N CYS A 73 -0.71 -8.73 0.86
CA CYS A 73 -1.87 -9.61 0.92
C CYS A 73 -3.13 -8.78 1.15
N VAL A 74 -4.02 -8.78 0.17
CA VAL A 74 -5.23 -7.97 0.16
C VAL A 74 -6.46 -8.87 0.21
N VAL A 75 -7.37 -8.59 1.15
CA VAL A 75 -8.67 -9.25 1.28
C VAL A 75 -9.77 -8.23 1.02
N LYS A 76 -10.80 -8.59 0.24
CA LYS A 76 -12.01 -7.77 0.13
C LYS A 76 -12.88 -7.98 1.37
N LYS A 77 -12.94 -6.95 2.21
CA LYS A 77 -13.81 -6.92 3.38
C LYS A 77 -15.13 -6.26 3.03
N GLU A 78 -16.22 -6.90 3.41
CA GLU A 78 -17.56 -6.34 3.23
C GLU A 78 -17.80 -5.20 4.22
N ALA A 79 -18.36 -4.10 3.72
CA ALA A 79 -18.77 -2.94 4.51
C ALA A 79 -20.20 -2.55 4.13
N TRP A 80 -20.95 -2.02 5.08
CA TRP A 80 -22.30 -1.52 4.84
C TRP A 80 -22.32 -0.02 4.86
N SER A 81 -23.10 0.58 3.96
CA SER A 81 -23.35 2.02 3.95
C SER A 81 -24.84 2.26 3.74
N ARG A 82 -25.30 3.51 3.88
CA ARG A 82 -26.68 3.89 3.49
C ARG A 82 -27.00 3.57 2.02
N ALA A 83 -25.98 3.51 1.16
CA ALA A 83 -26.10 3.15 -0.26
C ALA A 83 -26.04 1.62 -0.50
N GLY A 84 -26.07 0.81 0.56
CA GLY A 84 -26.00 -0.65 0.48
C GLY A 84 -24.60 -1.22 0.71
N LYS A 85 -24.44 -2.49 0.33
CA LYS A 85 -23.22 -3.29 0.46
C LYS A 85 -22.08 -2.71 -0.39
N ARG A 86 -20.93 -2.53 0.24
CA ARG A 86 -19.68 -2.07 -0.37
C ARG A 86 -18.56 -3.04 0.01
N PHE A 87 -17.45 -2.97 -0.71
CA PHE A 87 -16.24 -3.71 -0.38
C PHE A 87 -15.09 -2.74 -0.22
N VAL A 88 -14.25 -2.99 0.78
CA VAL A 88 -12.99 -2.28 1.00
C VAL A 88 -11.85 -3.29 0.94
N ASP A 89 -10.71 -2.84 0.43
CA ASP A 89 -9.50 -3.65 0.38
C ASP A 89 -8.77 -3.52 1.73
N ASP A 90 -8.65 -4.65 2.43
CA ASP A 90 -7.99 -4.78 3.73
C ASP A 90 -6.65 -5.49 3.55
N VAL A 91 -5.57 -4.83 3.97
CA VAL A 91 -4.20 -5.36 3.90
C VAL A 91 -3.94 -6.21 5.14
N THR A 92 -3.95 -7.53 4.96
CA THR A 92 -3.80 -8.50 6.06
C THR A 92 -2.34 -8.85 6.36
N GLY A 93 -1.41 -8.55 5.45
CA GLY A 93 0.00 -8.89 5.61
C GLY A 93 0.85 -8.57 4.38
N ALA A 94 2.14 -8.88 4.49
CA ALA A 94 3.04 -8.91 3.34
C ALA A 94 2.97 -10.29 2.66
N CYS A 95 3.20 -10.35 1.35
CA CYS A 95 3.33 -11.63 0.68
C CYS A 95 4.60 -12.37 1.11
N SER A 96 4.56 -13.70 1.08
CA SER A 96 5.77 -14.51 1.16
C SER A 96 6.69 -14.23 -0.02
N GLY A 97 7.97 -14.63 0.06
CA GLY A 97 8.91 -14.53 -1.06
C GLY A 97 8.50 -15.30 -2.32
N THR A 98 7.50 -16.18 -2.23
CA THR A 98 6.89 -16.90 -3.36
C THR A 98 5.60 -16.26 -3.88
N GLY A 99 5.21 -15.09 -3.35
CA GLY A 99 3.97 -14.40 -3.71
C GLY A 99 2.72 -15.05 -3.12
N VAL A 100 2.83 -15.78 -2.01
CA VAL A 100 1.72 -16.49 -1.37
C VAL A 100 1.26 -15.72 -0.13
N CYS A 101 -0.06 -15.71 0.09
CA CYS A 101 -0.71 -15.09 1.24
C CYS A 101 -1.33 -16.13 2.16
N ALA A 102 -1.30 -15.88 3.47
CA ALA A 102 -2.08 -16.67 4.43
C ALA A 102 -3.59 -16.49 4.21
N THR A 103 -4.00 -15.27 3.82
CA THR A 103 -5.38 -14.94 3.46
C THR A 103 -5.38 -13.85 2.41
N GLY A 104 -6.28 -13.94 1.42
CA GLY A 104 -6.43 -12.95 0.36
C GLY A 104 -5.59 -13.23 -0.88
N THR A 105 -5.36 -12.17 -1.66
CA THR A 105 -4.60 -12.23 -2.92
C THR A 105 -3.33 -11.41 -2.80
N CYS A 106 -2.20 -11.99 -3.19
CA CYS A 106 -0.95 -11.26 -3.25
C CYS A 106 -0.98 -10.26 -4.41
N THR A 107 -0.91 -8.98 -4.10
CA THR A 107 -0.96 -7.90 -5.07
C THR A 107 0.26 -7.01 -4.94
N THR A 108 0.91 -6.69 -6.06
CA THR A 108 1.97 -5.68 -6.09
C THR A 108 1.34 -4.29 -6.13
N LEU A 109 1.60 -3.48 -5.12
CA LEU A 109 1.11 -2.11 -5.00
C LEU A 109 2.29 -1.15 -4.78
N ASP A 110 2.20 0.04 -5.38
CA ASP A 110 3.13 1.13 -5.10
C ASP A 110 2.70 1.84 -3.82
N VAL A 111 3.44 1.59 -2.73
CA VAL A 111 3.10 2.09 -1.39
C VAL A 111 4.23 2.92 -0.79
N CYS A 112 3.86 3.86 0.06
CA CYS A 112 4.77 4.69 0.82
C CYS A 112 5.38 3.87 1.95
N MET A 113 6.70 3.70 1.92
CA MET A 113 7.45 3.00 2.96
C MET A 113 8.60 3.86 3.46
N PRO A 114 9.00 3.74 4.74
CA PRO A 114 10.23 4.36 5.21
C PRO A 114 11.41 3.89 4.33
N PRO A 115 12.41 4.75 4.08
CA PRO A 115 13.58 4.37 3.31
C PRO A 115 14.18 3.13 3.95
N GLN A 116 14.35 2.08 3.16
CA GLN A 116 15.02 0.89 3.67
C GLN A 116 16.44 1.30 4.01
N SER A 117 16.74 1.34 5.31
CA SER A 117 18.08 1.65 5.79
C SER A 117 19.00 0.64 5.12
N ARG A 118 19.84 1.12 4.19
CA ARG A 118 20.86 0.31 3.51
C ARG A 118 22.01 -0.02 4.47
N THR A 119 21.71 -0.21 5.75
CA THR A 119 22.62 -0.68 6.78
C THR A 119 22.92 -2.15 6.49
N GLY A 120 23.87 -2.41 5.58
CA GLY A 120 24.48 -3.73 5.44
C GLY A 120 24.83 -4.14 4.01
N LEU A 121 24.10 -3.68 3.00
CA LEU A 121 24.52 -3.90 1.61
C LEU A 121 25.54 -2.84 1.23
N LYS A 122 26.82 -3.08 1.57
CA LYS A 122 27.92 -2.61 0.71
C LYS A 122 27.47 -2.92 -0.71
N CYS A 123 27.46 -1.93 -1.59
CA CYS A 123 27.17 -2.09 -3.01
C CYS A 123 28.14 -3.12 -3.63
N GLY A 124 27.87 -4.40 -3.40
CA GLY A 124 28.50 -5.55 -3.99
C GLY A 124 27.46 -6.13 -4.91
N CYS A 125 27.65 -5.86 -6.19
CA CYS A 125 27.04 -6.49 -7.34
C CYS A 125 26.06 -7.62 -6.98
N ARG A 126 24.76 -7.37 -7.20
CA ARG A 126 23.78 -8.43 -7.29
C ARG A 126 24.24 -9.33 -8.44
N VAL A 127 24.90 -10.43 -8.11
CA VAL A 127 25.12 -11.53 -9.03
C VAL A 127 23.70 -12.00 -9.33
N GLY A 128 23.17 -11.64 -10.50
CA GLY A 128 21.91 -12.22 -10.94
C GLY A 128 22.05 -13.74 -10.89
N PRO A 129 20.96 -14.50 -10.68
CA PRO A 129 20.99 -15.91 -11.05
C PRO A 129 21.33 -15.91 -12.54
N GLY A 130 22.60 -16.15 -12.85
CA GLY A 130 22.99 -16.54 -14.17
C GLY A 130 22.14 -17.76 -14.41
N GLU A 131 21.14 -17.63 -15.27
CA GLU A 131 20.53 -18.76 -15.93
C GLU A 131 21.73 -19.53 -16.46
N ALA A 132 22.11 -20.59 -15.76
CA ALA A 132 23.01 -21.59 -16.25
C ALA A 132 22.23 -22.20 -17.38
N VAL A 133 22.30 -21.57 -18.56
CA VAL A 133 21.77 -22.11 -19.81
C VAL A 133 22.35 -23.51 -19.84
N PRO A 134 21.55 -24.57 -19.67
CA PRO A 134 22.11 -25.91 -19.68
C PRO A 134 22.67 -26.11 -21.08
N TRP A 135 23.99 -26.12 -21.22
CA TRP A 135 24.73 -26.42 -22.45
C TRP A 135 24.49 -27.86 -22.95
N GLY A 136 23.42 -28.52 -22.49
CA GLY A 136 23.12 -29.93 -22.70
C GLY A 136 22.20 -30.24 -23.89
N TRP A 137 21.76 -29.25 -24.67
CA TRP A 137 20.89 -29.48 -25.84
C TRP A 137 21.50 -29.04 -27.18
N LEU A 138 22.83 -28.94 -27.26
CA LEU A 138 23.57 -28.66 -28.51
C LEU A 138 24.38 -29.87 -29.00
N LEU A 139 23.75 -31.03 -28.93
CA LEU A 139 24.06 -32.25 -29.70
C LEU A 139 22.69 -32.72 -30.20
N VAL A 140 22.33 -32.75 -31.47
CA VAL A 140 22.97 -33.43 -32.59
C VAL A 140 22.38 -32.88 -33.89
N VAL A 141 23.20 -32.22 -34.72
CA VAL A 141 23.02 -32.21 -36.18
C VAL A 141 24.40 -32.46 -36.79
N PRO A 142 24.69 -33.67 -37.32
CA PRO A 142 25.90 -33.92 -38.07
C PRO A 142 25.66 -33.49 -39.51
N GLY A 143 26.42 -32.54 -40.04
CA GLY A 143 26.15 -32.10 -41.41
C GLY A 143 27.08 -31.03 -41.96
N LEU A 144 28.26 -31.47 -42.36
CA LEU A 144 28.97 -31.03 -43.56
C LEU A 144 29.71 -29.67 -43.54
N LEU A 145 31.00 -29.82 -43.86
CA LEU A 145 31.90 -28.88 -44.55
C LEU A 145 32.39 -27.64 -43.76
N GLY A 146 33.49 -27.89 -43.05
CA GLY A 146 34.79 -27.37 -43.46
C GLY A 146 34.87 -25.89 -43.81
N LEU A 147 35.37 -25.09 -42.86
CA LEU A 147 36.22 -23.93 -43.14
C LEU A 147 37.04 -23.62 -41.89
N ARG A 148 38.34 -23.95 -41.97
CA ARG A 148 39.36 -23.56 -41.00
C ARG A 148 39.45 -22.03 -40.92
N ARG A 149 38.71 -21.39 -40.01
CA ARG A 149 38.96 -19.99 -39.64
C ARG A 149 39.73 -19.96 -38.33
N ARG A 150 41.02 -19.60 -38.41
CA ARG A 150 41.86 -19.27 -37.26
C ARG A 150 41.25 -18.03 -36.58
N ALA A 151 40.40 -18.24 -35.57
CA ALA A 151 39.90 -17.16 -34.74
C ALA A 151 41.06 -16.67 -33.86
N ARG A 152 41.64 -15.51 -34.21
CA ARG A 152 42.48 -14.75 -33.29
C ARG A 152 41.60 -14.34 -32.11
N VAL A 153 41.89 -14.85 -30.92
CA VAL A 153 41.29 -14.41 -29.67
C VAL A 153 41.73 -12.96 -29.46
N ARG A 154 40.88 -12.02 -29.89
CA ARG A 154 41.02 -10.60 -29.55
C ARG A 154 40.43 -10.48 -28.16
N VAL A 155 41.28 -10.35 -27.14
CA VAL A 155 40.88 -10.00 -25.78
C VAL A 155 40.24 -8.61 -25.84
N ILE A 156 38.92 -8.57 -25.93
CA ILE A 156 38.17 -7.32 -25.81
C ILE A 156 38.17 -6.96 -24.33
N ARG A 157 39.13 -6.15 -23.90
CA ARG A 157 38.98 -5.30 -22.70
C ARG A 157 37.88 -4.29 -23.02
N GLY A 158 36.63 -4.71 -22.94
CA GLY A 158 35.48 -3.91 -23.34
C GLY A 158 34.43 -3.91 -22.26
N LEU A 159 34.48 -2.85 -21.44
CA LEU A 159 33.36 -2.31 -20.67
C LEU A 159 32.52 -3.36 -19.93
N GLY A 160 32.91 -3.65 -18.69
CA GLY A 160 31.98 -4.21 -17.72
C GLY A 160 30.67 -3.39 -17.73
N PRO A 161 29.51 -4.03 -17.44
CA PRO A 161 28.23 -3.38 -17.49
C PRO A 161 28.27 -2.15 -16.58
N ARG A 162 28.32 -0.97 -17.19
CA ARG A 162 28.06 0.28 -16.48
C ARG A 162 26.68 0.09 -15.90
N CYS A 163 26.57 0.03 -14.57
CA CYS A 163 25.30 0.23 -13.90
C CYS A 163 24.67 1.44 -14.59
N PRO A 164 23.47 1.34 -15.17
CA PRO A 164 22.79 2.54 -15.62
C PRO A 164 22.71 3.39 -14.36
N LEU A 165 23.50 4.47 -14.37
CA LEU A 165 23.35 5.58 -13.47
C LEU A 165 21.89 5.93 -13.63
N LEU A 166 21.07 5.49 -12.67
CA LEU A 166 19.69 5.86 -12.55
C LEU A 166 19.72 7.38 -12.65
N LYS A 167 19.31 7.86 -13.81
CA LYS A 167 19.21 9.26 -14.14
C LYS A 167 18.33 9.81 -13.03
N GLN A 168 18.93 10.53 -12.09
CA GLN A 168 18.19 11.19 -11.03
C GLN A 168 17.10 11.98 -11.77
N PRO A 169 15.81 11.80 -11.42
CA PRO A 169 14.78 12.65 -12.00
C PRO A 169 15.22 14.07 -11.70
N ALA A 170 15.39 14.86 -12.75
CA ALA A 170 15.73 16.26 -12.63
C ALA A 170 14.72 16.86 -11.65
N GLU A 171 15.22 17.42 -10.55
CA GLU A 171 14.43 18.22 -9.62
C GLU A 171 13.76 19.30 -10.46
N GLY A 172 12.46 19.11 -10.74
CA GLY A 172 11.66 20.12 -11.41
C GLY A 172 11.60 21.36 -10.52
N PRO A 173 11.60 22.58 -11.11
CA PRO A 173 11.54 23.80 -10.34
C PRO A 173 10.28 23.80 -9.46
N ALA A 174 10.47 24.09 -8.18
CA ALA A 174 9.41 24.24 -7.21
C ALA A 174 8.36 25.23 -7.76
N ALA A 175 7.12 24.75 -7.95
CA ALA A 175 6.01 25.60 -8.33
C ALA A 175 5.75 26.59 -7.18
N ASP A 176 5.96 27.86 -7.47
CA ASP A 176 5.71 29.00 -6.61
C ASP A 176 4.20 29.13 -6.35
N ALA A 177 3.79 28.91 -5.09
CA ALA A 177 2.40 28.88 -4.65
C ALA A 177 1.83 30.29 -4.34
N SER A 178 2.31 31.33 -5.02
CA SER A 178 1.99 32.73 -4.68
C SER A 178 0.87 33.38 -5.53
N GLN A 179 0.13 32.64 -6.37
CA GLN A 179 -0.76 33.26 -7.37
C GLN A 179 -2.28 33.05 -7.22
N LEU A 180 -2.80 32.76 -6.02
CA LEU A 180 -4.25 32.75 -5.79
C LEU A 180 -4.63 33.58 -4.55
N ARG A 181 -4.50 34.90 -4.67
CA ARG A 181 -5.33 35.88 -3.96
C ARG A 181 -5.91 36.82 -5.02
N GLY A 182 -7.16 36.55 -5.39
CA GLY A 182 -8.02 37.38 -6.23
C GLY A 182 -9.45 37.07 -5.84
#